data_AF-A0A4V2B1B0-F1
#
_entry.id   AF-A0A4V2B1B0-F1
#
_cell.length_a   1.000
_cell.length_b   1.000
_cell.length_c   1.000
_cell.angle_alpha   90.00
_cell.angle_beta   90.00
_cell.angle_gamma   90.00
#
_symmetry.space_group_name_H-M   'P 1'
#
loop_
_entity.id
_entity.type
_entity.pdbx_description
1 polymer ?
#
loop_
_entity_poly.entity_id
_entity_poly.type
_entity_poly.pdbx_seq_one_letter_code
_entity_poly.pdbx_strand_id
1 'polypeptide(L)'
;MKRFVQPSTARQFNHVQELLERMDFGKVDIKDLGTIDFRLPEDDPRTWLALTGSTHPSRPRIGIGAPVWSVKDWVGYVYPAGTPNKDFLTEYAKQFNSIELNSTHYGTPDSETIKRWRDSTPDGFKFNVKFLQEISHRFPLGADLKLVT
;
A
#
# COMPACT_ATOMS: atom_id res chain seq x y z
N MET A 1 -15.40 -36.51 19.79
CA MET A 1 -16.12 -35.48 20.58
C MET A 1 -16.60 -34.40 19.60
N LYS A 2 -17.86 -34.49 19.12
CA LYS A 2 -18.41 -33.53 18.14
C LYS A 2 -18.74 -32.23 18.88
N ARG A 3 -18.03 -31.13 18.61
CA ARG A 3 -18.38 -29.81 19.14
C ARG A 3 -19.65 -29.34 18.45
N PHE A 4 -20.71 -29.19 19.23
CA PHE A 4 -21.94 -28.50 18.86
C PHE A 4 -21.58 -27.01 18.67
N VAL A 5 -21.54 -26.54 17.43
CA VAL A 5 -21.56 -25.10 17.15
C VAL A 5 -23.02 -24.66 17.32
N GLN A 6 -23.26 -23.64 18.15
CA GLN A 6 -24.62 -23.15 18.37
C GLN A 6 -25.22 -22.59 17.06
N PRO A 7 -26.51 -22.85 16.73
CA PRO A 7 -27.13 -22.43 15.47
C PRO A 7 -27.14 -20.91 15.23
N SER A 8 -27.03 -20.11 16.28
CA SER A 8 -27.06 -18.65 16.23
C SER A 8 -25.83 -18.05 15.54
N THR A 9 -24.66 -18.66 15.71
CA THR A 9 -23.39 -18.13 15.16
C THR A 9 -23.32 -18.34 13.65
N ALA A 10 -23.77 -19.50 13.14
CA ALA A 10 -23.79 -19.77 11.70
C ALA A 10 -24.70 -18.82 10.91
N ARG A 11 -25.83 -18.39 11.50
CA ARG A 11 -26.77 -17.45 10.87
C ARG A 11 -26.21 -16.03 10.78
N GLN A 12 -25.45 -15.60 11.78
CA GLN A 12 -24.77 -14.30 11.79
C GLN A 12 -23.60 -14.25 10.78
N PHE A 13 -22.85 -15.34 10.66
CA PHE A 13 -21.77 -15.47 9.68
C PHE A 13 -22.29 -15.46 8.23
N ASN A 14 -23.38 -16.18 7.94
CA ASN A 14 -23.96 -16.19 6.60
C ASN A 14 -24.54 -14.82 6.20
N HIS A 15 -25.13 -14.10 7.14
CA HIS A 15 -25.67 -12.76 6.88
C HIS A 15 -24.57 -11.72 6.60
N VAL A 16 -23.44 -11.79 7.32
CA VAL A 16 -22.28 -10.93 7.04
C VAL A 16 -21.63 -11.28 5.70
N GLN A 17 -21.56 -12.56 5.33
CA GLN A 17 -21.06 -12.98 4.01
C GLN A 17 -21.98 -12.50 2.88
N GLU A 18 -23.31 -12.64 3.00
CA GLU A 18 -24.28 -12.09 2.03
C GLU A 18 -24.20 -10.56 1.91
N LEU A 19 -23.95 -9.86 3.02
CA LEU A 19 -23.75 -8.41 3.02
C LEU A 19 -22.44 -8.02 2.33
N LEU A 20 -21.35 -8.76 2.58
CA LEU A 20 -20.06 -8.54 1.92
C LEU A 20 -20.12 -8.85 0.42
N GLU A 21 -20.87 -9.88 0.01
CA GLU A 21 -21.10 -10.20 -1.41
C GLU A 21 -21.96 -9.16 -2.13
N ARG A 22 -22.81 -8.43 -1.40
CA ARG A 22 -23.62 -7.30 -1.92
C ARG A 22 -22.93 -5.93 -1.82
N MET A 23 -21.78 -5.82 -1.17
CA MET A 23 -21.11 -4.54 -0.96
C MET A 23 -20.27 -4.14 -2.17
N ASP A 24 -20.79 -3.17 -2.92
CA ASP A 24 -20.05 -2.49 -3.98
C ASP A 24 -19.19 -1.37 -3.34
N PHE A 25 -18.06 -1.76 -2.75
CA PHE A 25 -17.21 -0.87 -1.94
C PHE A 25 -16.85 0.42 -2.68
N GLY A 26 -17.16 1.57 -2.06
CA GLY A 26 -16.86 2.89 -2.61
C GLY A 26 -17.75 3.35 -3.76
N LYS A 27 -18.75 2.56 -4.18
CA LYS A 27 -19.75 2.99 -5.15
C LYS A 27 -21.04 3.40 -4.44
N VAL A 28 -21.44 4.64 -4.68
CA VAL A 28 -22.71 5.21 -4.22
C VAL A 28 -23.39 5.80 -5.44
N ASP A 29 -24.66 5.44 -5.66
CA ASP A 29 -25.46 6.08 -6.70
C ASP A 29 -25.65 7.57 -6.39
N ILE A 30 -25.53 8.43 -7.41
CA ILE A 30 -25.58 9.89 -7.22
C ILE A 30 -26.85 10.38 -6.49
N LYS A 31 -27.99 9.70 -6.73
CA LYS A 31 -29.28 9.98 -6.08
C LYS A 31 -29.25 9.76 -4.57
N ASP A 32 -28.37 8.89 -4.08
CA ASP A 32 -28.29 8.49 -2.68
C ASP A 32 -27.20 9.26 -1.91
N LEU A 33 -26.30 9.98 -2.61
CA LEU A 33 -25.23 10.79 -1.99
C LEU A 33 -25.75 11.79 -0.95
N GLY A 34 -26.89 12.42 -1.21
CA GLY A 34 -27.49 13.39 -0.29
C GLY A 34 -28.00 12.78 1.03
N THR A 35 -28.10 11.45 1.08
CA THR A 35 -28.55 10.71 2.27
C THR A 35 -27.39 10.14 3.10
N ILE A 36 -26.15 10.25 2.61
CA ILE A 36 -24.98 9.75 3.31
C ILE A 36 -24.56 10.71 4.41
N ASP A 37 -24.42 10.17 5.62
CA ASP A 37 -23.77 10.85 6.72
C ASP A 37 -22.24 10.78 6.53
N PHE A 38 -21.63 11.90 6.13
CA PHE A 38 -20.18 12.02 5.96
C PHE A 38 -19.45 12.39 7.25
N ARG A 39 -20.14 12.50 8.39
CA ARG A 39 -19.46 12.74 9.66
C ARG A 39 -18.56 11.54 9.97
N LEU A 40 -17.33 11.85 10.35
CA LEU A 40 -16.45 10.83 10.89
C LEU A 40 -17.03 10.35 12.23
N PRO A 41 -16.97 9.03 12.52
CA PRO A 41 -17.32 8.54 13.85
C PRO A 41 -16.39 9.13 14.91
N GLU A 42 -16.78 9.04 16.18
CA GLU A 42 -15.86 9.36 17.27
C GLU A 42 -14.60 8.49 17.17
N ASP A 43 -13.45 9.10 17.47
CA ASP A 43 -12.18 8.37 17.48
C ASP A 43 -12.21 7.23 18.48
N ASP A 44 -11.67 6.07 18.09
CA ASP A 44 -11.46 4.97 19.00
C ASP A 44 -10.53 5.40 20.16
N PRO A 45 -10.83 5.09 21.43
CA PRO A 45 -9.97 5.45 22.56
C PRO A 45 -8.51 5.00 22.41
N ARG A 46 -8.26 3.94 21.63
CA ARG A 46 -6.91 3.44 21.33
C ARG A 46 -6.10 4.40 20.46
N THR A 47 -6.74 5.26 19.66
CA THR A 47 -6.07 6.31 18.88
C THR A 47 -5.32 7.23 19.81
N TRP A 48 -5.97 7.68 20.89
CA TRP A 48 -5.33 8.54 21.88
C TRP A 48 -4.21 7.84 22.62
N LEU A 49 -4.36 6.55 22.93
CA LEU A 49 -3.27 5.76 23.54
C LEU A 49 -2.02 5.70 22.65
N ALA A 50 -2.20 5.53 21.33
CA ALA A 50 -1.09 5.51 20.39
C ALA A 50 -0.43 6.90 20.22
N LEU A 51 -1.22 7.98 20.23
CA LEU A 51 -0.73 9.34 20.01
C LEU A 51 -0.08 9.95 21.25
N THR A 52 -0.62 9.72 22.45
CA THR A 52 -0.17 10.35 23.70
C THR A 52 1.24 9.94 24.12
N GLY A 53 1.75 8.80 23.67
CA GLY A 53 3.13 8.35 23.89
C GLY A 53 4.11 8.67 22.75
N SER A 54 3.64 9.25 21.65
CA SER A 54 4.45 9.46 20.45
C SER A 54 5.28 10.73 20.55
N THR A 55 6.61 10.61 20.50
CA THR A 55 7.50 11.75 20.32
C THR A 55 7.50 12.17 18.85
N HIS A 56 6.84 13.28 18.56
CA HIS A 56 6.88 13.83 17.20
C HIS A 56 8.14 14.69 17.06
N PRO A 57 8.99 14.44 16.04
CA PRO A 57 10.08 15.35 15.76
C PRO A 57 9.53 16.73 15.46
N SER A 58 10.19 17.78 15.97
CA SER A 58 9.79 19.17 15.76
C SER A 58 9.74 19.58 14.28
N ARG A 59 10.36 18.78 13.39
CA ARG A 59 10.25 18.90 11.93
C ARG A 59 9.95 17.54 11.31
N PRO A 60 8.88 17.42 10.50
CA PRO A 60 8.60 16.17 9.80
C PRO A 60 9.66 15.92 8.73
N ARG A 61 10.02 14.65 8.54
CA ARG A 61 10.82 14.22 7.39
C ARG A 61 9.87 13.92 6.24
N ILE A 62 10.04 14.63 5.13
CA ILE A 62 9.13 14.54 3.97
C ILE A 62 9.87 13.85 2.81
N GLY A 63 9.28 12.76 2.33
CA GLY A 63 9.65 12.12 1.07
C GLY A 63 8.70 12.56 -0.03
N ILE A 64 9.25 12.93 -1.20
CA ILE A 64 8.50 13.28 -2.40
C ILE A 64 8.96 12.36 -3.53
N GLY A 65 8.00 11.84 -4.28
CA GLY A 65 8.27 10.92 -5.37
C GLY A 65 7.01 10.48 -6.12
N ALA A 66 7.24 9.88 -7.27
CA ALA A 66 6.24 9.24 -8.11
C ALA A 66 6.06 7.74 -7.75
N PRO A 67 4.97 7.11 -8.21
CA PRO A 67 4.74 5.66 -8.05
C PRO A 67 5.53 4.78 -9.03
N VAL A 68 6.37 5.39 -9.88
CA VAL A 68 7.13 4.72 -10.94
C VAL A 68 8.32 5.59 -11.39
N TRP A 69 9.42 4.96 -11.82
CA TRP A 69 10.56 5.63 -12.46
C TRP A 69 10.81 5.14 -13.89
N SER A 70 10.18 4.04 -14.32
CA SER A 70 10.45 3.45 -15.63
C SER A 70 9.58 4.08 -16.74
N VAL A 71 9.57 5.41 -16.85
CA VAL A 71 8.69 6.14 -17.78
C VAL A 71 9.51 6.76 -18.92
N LYS A 72 9.40 6.19 -20.12
CA LYS A 72 10.20 6.64 -21.29
C LYS A 72 9.87 8.06 -21.72
N ASP A 73 8.61 8.48 -21.57
CA ASP A 73 8.15 9.81 -21.96
C ASP A 73 8.76 10.93 -21.11
N TRP A 74 9.43 10.58 -20.01
CA TRP A 74 10.15 11.54 -19.17
C TRP A 74 11.54 11.90 -19.69
N VAL A 75 12.04 11.20 -20.72
CA VAL A 75 13.30 11.53 -21.39
C VAL A 75 13.16 12.87 -22.11
N GLY A 76 14.05 13.81 -21.79
CA GLY A 76 14.00 15.20 -22.24
C GLY A 76 13.24 16.15 -21.31
N TYR A 77 12.60 15.64 -20.25
CA TYR A 77 11.85 16.46 -19.26
C TYR A 77 12.37 16.26 -17.84
N VAL A 78 12.24 15.04 -17.30
CA VAL A 78 12.75 14.68 -15.96
C VAL A 78 14.13 14.04 -16.09
N TYR A 79 14.33 13.25 -17.15
CA TYR A 79 15.62 12.66 -17.48
C TYR A 79 16.30 13.47 -18.58
N PRO A 80 17.62 13.61 -18.56
CA PRO A 80 18.36 14.20 -19.68
C PRO A 80 18.02 13.55 -21.04
N ALA A 81 18.14 14.33 -22.11
CA ALA A 81 17.91 13.80 -23.45
C ALA A 81 18.92 12.67 -23.76
N GLY A 82 18.42 11.56 -24.32
CA GLY A 82 19.25 10.40 -24.66
C GLY A 82 19.57 9.48 -23.48
N THR A 83 19.01 9.71 -22.28
CA THR A 83 19.18 8.78 -21.15
C THR A 83 18.69 7.38 -21.52
N PRO A 84 19.51 6.32 -21.39
CA PRO A 84 19.07 4.96 -21.62
C PRO A 84 18.24 4.45 -20.44
N ASN A 85 17.29 3.53 -20.68
CA ASN A 85 16.36 3.02 -19.65
C ASN A 85 17.05 2.50 -18.39
N LYS A 86 18.25 1.92 -18.52
CA LYS A 86 19.02 1.37 -17.39
C LYS A 86 19.42 2.43 -16.36
N ASP A 87 19.48 3.70 -16.76
CA ASP A 87 19.93 4.82 -15.93
C ASP A 87 18.74 5.66 -15.41
N PHE A 88 17.49 5.28 -15.73
CA PHE A 88 16.30 6.03 -15.31
C PHE A 88 16.18 6.16 -13.80
N LEU A 89 16.49 5.11 -13.02
CA LEU A 89 16.45 5.18 -11.57
C LEU A 89 17.50 6.16 -11.03
N THR A 90 18.71 6.14 -11.60
CA THR A 90 19.80 7.05 -11.25
C THR A 90 19.41 8.50 -11.52
N GLU A 91 18.85 8.79 -12.70
CA GLU A 91 18.41 10.14 -13.05
C GLU A 91 17.19 10.58 -12.22
N TYR A 92 16.26 9.67 -11.96
CA TYR A 92 15.10 9.90 -11.10
C TYR A 92 15.54 10.31 -9.68
N ALA A 93 16.52 9.60 -9.11
CA ALA A 93 16.98 9.83 -7.74
C ALA A 93 17.81 11.11 -7.55
N LYS A 94 18.16 11.81 -8.65
CA LYS A 94 18.70 13.18 -8.60
C LYS A 94 17.60 14.22 -8.40
N GLN A 95 16.38 13.94 -8.83
CA GLN A 95 15.24 14.87 -8.78
C GLN A 95 14.35 14.65 -7.55
N PHE A 96 14.24 13.39 -7.09
CA PHE A 96 13.36 12.99 -5.99
C PHE A 96 14.14 12.26 -4.90
N ASN A 97 13.65 12.32 -3.66
CA ASN A 97 14.26 11.65 -2.51
C ASN A 97 13.54 10.36 -2.09
N SER A 98 12.45 10.01 -2.78
CA SER A 98 11.70 8.78 -2.53
C SER A 98 10.95 8.26 -3.76
N ILE A 99 10.46 7.03 -3.67
CA ILE A 99 9.60 6.37 -4.67
C ILE A 99 8.53 5.56 -3.93
N GLU A 100 7.29 5.56 -4.43
CA GLU A 100 6.33 4.50 -4.14
C GLU A 100 6.58 3.35 -5.13
N LEU A 101 7.04 2.21 -4.65
CA LEU A 101 7.45 1.09 -5.50
C LEU A 101 6.32 0.08 -5.63
N ASN A 102 5.69 0.07 -6.81
CA ASN A 102 4.58 -0.82 -7.13
C ASN A 102 5.00 -2.17 -7.72
N SER A 103 6.23 -2.32 -8.24
CA SER A 103 6.66 -3.57 -8.87
C SER A 103 6.60 -4.76 -7.91
N THR A 104 6.90 -4.53 -6.62
CA THR A 104 6.85 -5.53 -5.55
C THR A 104 5.44 -6.04 -5.28
N HIS A 105 4.41 -5.31 -5.70
CA HIS A 105 3.03 -5.76 -5.61
C HIS A 105 2.77 -6.99 -6.50
N TYR A 106 3.44 -7.07 -7.64
CA TYR A 106 3.21 -8.12 -8.64
C TYR A 106 4.21 -9.27 -8.56
N GLY A 107 5.32 -9.09 -7.87
CA GLY A 107 6.32 -10.14 -7.68
C GLY A 107 7.45 -9.72 -6.77
N THR A 108 8.12 -10.70 -6.17
CA THR A 108 9.29 -10.46 -5.31
C THR A 108 10.53 -10.27 -6.17
N PRO A 109 11.20 -9.11 -6.14
CA PRO A 109 12.47 -8.92 -6.84
C PRO A 109 13.56 -9.78 -6.21
N ASP A 110 14.50 -10.25 -7.03
CA ASP A 110 15.68 -10.94 -6.53
C ASP A 110 16.64 -9.99 -5.77
N SER A 111 17.58 -10.59 -5.02
CA SER A 111 18.52 -9.84 -4.20
C SER A 111 19.47 -8.96 -5.01
N GLU A 112 19.84 -9.40 -6.23
CA GLU A 112 20.70 -8.65 -7.13
C GLU A 112 20.00 -7.38 -7.64
N THR A 113 18.72 -7.47 -7.96
CA THR A 113 17.87 -6.37 -8.38
C THR A 113 17.74 -5.34 -7.26
N ILE A 114 17.46 -5.78 -6.02
CA ILE A 114 17.39 -4.87 -4.86
C ILE A 114 18.74 -4.18 -4.64
N LYS A 115 19.85 -4.93 -4.74
CA LYS A 115 21.20 -4.37 -4.62
C LYS A 115 21.46 -3.31 -5.69
N ARG A 116 21.13 -3.60 -6.94
CA ARG A 116 21.27 -2.66 -8.04
C ARG A 116 20.44 -1.38 -7.84
N TRP A 117 19.22 -1.50 -7.32
CA TRP A 117 18.41 -0.33 -6.99
C TRP A 117 19.04 0.53 -5.91
N ARG A 118 19.52 -0.09 -4.82
CA ARG A 118 20.26 0.62 -3.76
C ARG A 118 21.46 1.37 -4.35
N ASP A 119 22.30 0.66 -5.11
CA ASP A 119 23.55 1.19 -5.66
C ASP A 119 23.31 2.30 -6.72
N SER A 120 22.11 2.38 -7.29
CA SER A 120 21.72 3.41 -8.26
C SER A 120 21.13 4.68 -7.62
N THR A 121 20.96 4.71 -6.29
CA THR A 121 20.34 5.83 -5.57
C THR A 121 21.27 6.41 -4.51
N PRO A 122 21.19 7.72 -4.20
CA PRO A 122 22.03 8.33 -3.20
C PRO A 122 21.64 7.88 -1.79
N ASP A 123 22.58 8.04 -0.85
CA ASP A 123 22.34 7.77 0.56
C ASP A 123 21.11 8.53 1.08
N GLY A 124 20.26 7.80 1.80
CA GLY A 124 19.04 8.36 2.39
C GLY A 124 17.81 8.33 1.49
N PHE A 125 17.94 7.98 0.21
CA PHE A 125 16.80 7.75 -0.69
C PHE A 125 15.85 6.67 -0.12
N LYS A 126 14.53 6.89 -0.23
CA LYS A 126 13.51 6.02 0.38
C LYS A 126 12.68 5.26 -0.65
N PHE A 127 12.73 3.94 -0.55
CA PHE A 127 11.83 3.04 -1.27
C PHE A 127 10.64 2.70 -0.38
N ASN A 128 9.44 3.13 -0.78
CA ASN A 128 8.20 2.78 -0.12
C ASN A 128 7.57 1.61 -0.89
N VAL A 129 7.90 0.39 -0.48
CA VAL A 129 7.49 -0.83 -1.19
C VAL A 129 6.02 -1.16 -0.92
N LYS A 130 5.26 -1.47 -1.97
CA LYS A 130 3.94 -2.07 -1.79
C LYS A 130 4.08 -3.51 -1.32
N PHE A 131 3.19 -3.92 -0.43
CA PHE A 131 3.01 -5.32 -0.09
C PHE A 131 2.64 -6.13 -1.34
N LEU A 132 3.14 -7.37 -1.39
CA LEU A 132 2.81 -8.34 -2.42
C LEU A 132 1.28 -8.51 -2.49
N GLN A 133 0.75 -8.64 -3.71
CA GLN A 133 -0.68 -8.80 -3.93
C GLN A 133 -1.25 -10.02 -3.20
N GLU A 134 -0.49 -11.11 -3.09
CA GLU A 134 -0.90 -12.30 -2.36
C GLU A 134 -1.25 -11.96 -0.91
N ILE A 135 -0.38 -11.21 -0.23
CA ILE A 135 -0.57 -10.81 1.18
C ILE A 135 -1.72 -9.82 1.33
N SER A 136 -1.85 -8.86 0.41
CA SER A 136 -2.74 -7.72 0.58
C SER A 136 -4.16 -7.93 0.04
N HIS A 137 -4.34 -8.72 -1.02
CA HIS A 137 -5.63 -8.84 -1.73
C HIS A 137 -6.14 -10.28 -1.84
N ARG A 138 -5.25 -11.28 -1.84
CA ARG A 138 -5.67 -12.67 -2.11
C ARG A 138 -6.05 -13.43 -0.86
N PHE A 139 -5.36 -13.17 0.25
CA PHE A 139 -5.59 -13.89 1.50
C PHE A 139 -6.07 -12.96 2.61
N PRO A 140 -7.04 -13.41 3.44
CA PRO A 140 -7.42 -12.66 4.61
C PRO A 140 -6.23 -12.56 5.58
N LEU A 141 -6.10 -11.40 6.22
CA LEU A 141 -5.09 -11.15 7.26
C LEU A 141 -5.21 -12.21 8.36
N GLY A 142 -4.15 -12.98 8.60
CA GLY A 142 -4.11 -14.08 9.57
C GLY A 142 -4.31 -15.49 8.99
N ALA A 143 -4.46 -15.63 7.67
CA ALA A 143 -4.35 -16.93 7.02
C ALA A 143 -2.90 -17.46 7.11
N ASP A 144 -2.74 -18.77 7.33
CA ASP A 144 -1.44 -19.46 7.28
C ASP A 144 -0.87 -19.40 5.86
N LEU A 145 -0.15 -18.32 5.56
CA LEU A 145 0.61 -18.16 4.34
C LEU A 145 1.91 -18.95 4.45
N LYS A 146 2.00 -20.05 3.70
CA LYS A 146 3.31 -20.65 3.38
C LYS A 146 4.01 -19.75 2.37
N LEU A 147 4.63 -18.68 2.86
CA LEU A 147 5.54 -17.89 2.04
C LEU A 147 6.66 -18.82 1.58
N VAL A 148 6.70 -19.10 0.28
CA VAL A 148 7.75 -19.91 -0.33
C VAL A 148 9.04 -19.10 -0.23
N THR A 149 9.95 -19.55 0.64
CA THR A 149 11.31 -19.04 0.79
C THR A 149 12.23 -19.58 -0.28
#